data_AF-A0AA88V4A5-F1
#
_entry.id   AF-A0AA88V4A5-F1
#
_cell.length_a   1.000
_cell.length_b   1.000
_cell.length_c   1.000
_cell.angle_alpha   90.00
_cell.angle_beta   90.00
_cell.angle_gamma   90.00
#
_symmetry.space_group_name_H-M   'P 1'
#
loop_
_entity.id
_entity.type
_entity.pdbx_description
1 polymer ?
#
loop_
_entity_poly.entity_id
_entity_poly.type
_entity_poly.pdbx_seq_one_letter_code
_entity_poly.pdbx_strand_id
1 'polypeptide(L)'
;GYNYSSGVWQFEGYGYVPQGTSGVCIMQVFGANAPHATTLMLRVYNESLTYYRGPVLVPNIDNRWFRINVIHDVNASKVNVFIDGVLKYEAPGQGGTFYYFKCGVYAQNNDSDYMESRWKDIKVFKKCN
;
A
#
# COMPACT_ATOMS: atom_id res chain seq x y z
N GLY A 1 9.52 -1.75 12.04
CA GLY A 1 8.99 -0.61 11.26
C GLY A 1 9.04 0.65 12.09
N TYR A 2 8.84 1.82 11.48
CA TYR A 2 8.74 3.09 12.20
C TYR A 2 7.27 3.43 12.48
N ASN A 3 6.99 3.85 13.71
CA ASN A 3 5.71 4.41 14.10
C ASN A 3 5.76 5.92 13.97
N TYR A 4 4.67 6.54 13.53
CA TYR A 4 4.60 7.98 13.37
C TYR A 4 3.19 8.52 13.60
N SER A 5 3.10 9.80 13.95
CA SER A 5 1.83 10.49 14.23
C SER A 5 1.71 11.85 13.53
N SER A 6 2.77 12.30 12.85
CA SER A 6 2.83 13.60 12.18
C SER A 6 3.92 13.64 11.10
N GLY A 7 3.88 14.69 10.27
CA GLY A 7 4.83 14.95 9.20
C GLY A 7 4.56 14.15 7.93
N VAL A 8 5.52 14.19 7.01
CA VAL A 8 5.45 13.47 5.73
C VAL A 8 6.37 12.27 5.76
N TRP A 9 5.79 11.10 5.53
CA TRP A 9 6.48 9.82 5.57
C TRP A 9 6.32 9.10 4.24
N GLN A 10 7.35 8.38 3.83
CA GLN A 10 7.39 7.65 2.58
C GLN A 10 7.81 6.20 2.82
N PHE A 11 7.08 5.27 2.22
CA PHE A 11 7.52 3.90 1.99
C PHE A 11 7.91 3.76 0.53
N GLU A 12 9.02 3.10 0.26
CA GLU A 12 9.44 2.71 -1.08
C GLU A 12 9.97 1.28 -1.10
N GLY A 13 9.66 0.54 -2.16
CA GLY A 13 10.26 -0.77 -2.42
C GLY A 13 9.84 -1.33 -3.77
N TYR A 14 10.47 -2.43 -4.19
CA TYR A 14 10.01 -3.18 -5.36
C TYR A 14 9.21 -4.39 -4.90
N GLY A 15 7.97 -4.49 -5.37
CA GLY A 15 7.09 -5.63 -5.16
C GLY A 15 7.06 -6.54 -6.39
N TYR A 16 6.81 -7.82 -6.16
CA TYR A 16 6.47 -8.81 -7.18
C TYR A 16 5.36 -9.68 -6.62
N VAL A 17 4.34 -9.94 -7.42
CA VAL A 17 3.23 -10.82 -7.06
C VAL A 17 3.15 -11.90 -8.14
N PRO A 18 3.33 -13.19 -7.81
CA PRO A 18 3.17 -14.25 -8.79
C PRO A 18 1.72 -14.32 -9.28
N GLN A 19 1.56 -14.63 -10.57
CA GLN A 19 0.24 -14.91 -11.14
C GLN A 19 -0.49 -16.00 -10.36
N GLY A 20 -1.80 -15.85 -10.25
CA GLY A 20 -2.65 -16.71 -9.42
C GLY A 20 -2.81 -16.23 -7.98
N THR A 21 -1.97 -15.29 -7.52
CA THR A 21 -2.21 -14.61 -6.23
C THR A 21 -3.33 -13.57 -6.39
N SER A 22 -4.45 -13.76 -5.70
CA SER A 22 -5.60 -12.86 -5.72
C SER A 22 -6.21 -12.75 -4.33
N GLY A 23 -7.01 -11.71 -4.09
CA GLY A 23 -7.67 -11.48 -2.80
C GLY A 23 -6.72 -11.18 -1.65
N VAL A 24 -5.62 -10.49 -1.94
CA VAL A 24 -4.60 -10.16 -0.93
C VAL A 24 -4.36 -8.67 -0.83
N CYS A 25 -3.98 -8.21 0.36
CA CYS A 25 -3.37 -6.91 0.56
C CYS A 25 -1.84 -7.06 0.59
N ILE A 26 -1.15 -6.27 -0.24
CA ILE A 26 0.31 -6.34 -0.35
C ILE A 26 1.01 -5.18 0.37
N MET A 27 0.34 -4.04 0.55
CA MET A 27 0.88 -2.86 1.21
C MET A 27 -0.20 -2.13 1.99
N GLN A 28 0.13 -1.66 3.19
CA GLN A 28 -0.76 -0.88 4.04
C GLN A 28 -0.09 0.38 4.59
N VAL A 29 -0.92 1.40 4.78
CA VAL A 29 -0.74 2.38 5.86
C VAL A 29 -1.72 1.99 6.96
N PHE A 30 -1.21 1.42 8.05
CA PHE A 30 -2.02 1.13 9.23
C PHE A 30 -2.25 2.41 10.03
N GLY A 31 -3.38 2.49 10.74
CA GLY A 31 -3.80 3.66 11.50
C GLY A 31 -4.94 4.38 10.79
N ALA A 32 -6.02 4.62 11.53
CA ALA A 32 -7.21 5.33 11.11
C ALA A 32 -8.06 5.65 12.35
N ASN A 33 -9.07 6.51 12.21
CA ASN A 33 -10.18 6.59 13.15
C ASN A 33 -11.23 5.51 12.86
N ALA A 34 -12.01 5.14 13.88
CA ALA A 34 -13.17 4.26 13.71
C ALA A 34 -14.12 4.79 12.62
N PRO A 35 -14.74 3.92 11.80
CA PRO A 35 -14.76 2.45 11.90
C PRO A 35 -13.58 1.75 11.18
N HIS A 36 -12.62 2.50 10.64
CA HIS A 36 -11.50 1.95 9.89
C HIS A 36 -10.32 1.60 10.79
N ALA A 37 -9.51 0.62 10.37
CA ALA A 37 -8.24 0.27 11.03
C ALA A 37 -7.01 0.71 10.23
N THR A 38 -7.20 1.09 8.97
CA THR A 38 -6.12 1.40 8.02
C THR A 38 -6.50 2.64 7.24
N THR A 39 -5.50 3.46 6.92
CA THR A 39 -5.64 4.60 6.02
C THR A 39 -5.57 4.16 4.57
N LEU A 40 -4.71 3.19 4.27
CA LEU A 40 -4.51 2.66 2.92
C LEU A 40 -4.37 1.14 2.97
N MET A 41 -5.00 0.47 2.01
CA MET A 41 -4.63 -0.87 1.59
C MET A 41 -4.47 -0.90 0.06
N LEU A 42 -3.31 -1.36 -0.41
CA LEU A 42 -3.14 -1.77 -1.80
C LEU A 42 -3.39 -3.27 -1.87
N ARG A 43 -4.38 -3.67 -2.68
CA ARG A 43 -4.79 -5.06 -2.81
C ARG A 43 -4.59 -5.57 -4.23
N VAL A 44 -4.41 -6.87 -4.38
CA VAL A 44 -4.39 -7.53 -5.70
C VAL A 44 -5.66 -8.36 -5.83
N TYR A 45 -6.41 -8.09 -6.87
CA TYR A 45 -7.60 -8.83 -7.27
C TYR A 45 -7.56 -9.06 -8.77
N ASN A 46 -7.66 -10.32 -9.20
CA ASN A 46 -7.70 -10.69 -10.61
C ASN A 46 -6.61 -9.98 -11.42
N GLU A 47 -5.35 -10.18 -10.99
CA GLU A 47 -4.15 -9.63 -11.65
C GLU A 47 -4.05 -8.09 -11.62
N SER A 48 -4.98 -7.40 -10.94
CA SER A 48 -5.04 -5.95 -10.86
C SER A 48 -4.70 -5.44 -9.47
N LEU A 49 -3.89 -4.39 -9.40
CA LEU A 49 -3.65 -3.63 -8.18
C LEU A 49 -4.79 -2.63 -7.94
N THR A 50 -5.36 -2.62 -6.75
CA THR A 50 -6.52 -1.80 -6.38
C THR A 50 -6.28 -1.02 -5.08
N TYR A 51 -6.96 0.12 -4.93
CA TYR A 51 -7.17 0.77 -3.64
C TYR A 51 -8.31 0.06 -2.91
N TYR A 52 -8.05 -0.63 -1.79
CA TYR A 52 -9.03 -1.57 -1.20
C TYR A 52 -9.66 -2.47 -2.29
N ARG A 53 -10.96 -2.37 -2.56
CA ARG A 53 -11.66 -3.11 -3.62
C ARG A 53 -11.85 -2.31 -4.91
N GLY A 54 -11.48 -1.03 -4.92
CA GLY A 54 -11.61 -0.15 -6.06
C GLY A 54 -11.27 1.31 -5.69
N PRO A 55 -10.78 2.11 -6.64
CA PRO A 55 -10.60 1.77 -8.06
C PRO A 55 -9.41 0.85 -8.35
N VAL A 56 -9.36 0.34 -9.58
CA VAL A 56 -8.15 -0.30 -10.15
C VAL A 56 -7.11 0.79 -10.42
N LEU A 57 -5.91 0.60 -9.88
CA LEU A 57 -4.77 1.49 -10.03
C LEU A 57 -3.88 1.07 -11.20
N VAL A 58 -3.61 -0.23 -11.31
CA VAL A 58 -2.80 -0.82 -12.37
C VAL A 58 -3.34 -2.22 -12.69
N PRO A 59 -3.84 -2.49 -13.91
CA PRO A 59 -4.16 -3.84 -14.34
C PRO A 59 -2.88 -4.63 -14.68
N ASN A 60 -2.96 -5.96 -14.69
CA ASN A 60 -1.88 -6.87 -15.09
C ASN A 60 -0.55 -6.57 -14.34
N ILE A 61 -0.64 -6.50 -13.01
CA ILE A 61 0.47 -6.12 -12.12
C ILE A 61 1.37 -7.30 -11.74
N ASP A 62 0.88 -8.51 -11.97
CA ASP A 62 1.52 -9.76 -11.58
C ASP A 62 2.67 -10.16 -12.52
N ASN A 63 3.44 -11.15 -12.09
CA ASN A 63 4.59 -11.73 -12.80
C ASN A 63 5.66 -10.72 -13.28
N ARG A 64 5.72 -9.55 -12.66
CA ARG A 64 6.77 -8.55 -12.89
C ARG A 64 7.17 -7.87 -11.58
N TRP A 65 8.38 -7.33 -11.57
CA TRP A 65 8.77 -6.38 -10.54
C TRP A 65 8.18 -5.01 -10.86
N PHE A 66 7.66 -4.34 -9.83
CA PHE A 66 7.15 -2.97 -9.93
C PHE A 66 7.59 -2.14 -8.73
N ARG A 67 7.90 -0.86 -8.96
CA ARG A 67 8.24 0.06 -7.87
C ARG A 67 6.95 0.55 -7.23
N ILE A 68 6.83 0.37 -5.92
CA ILE A 68 5.78 0.96 -5.10
C ILE A 68 6.41 2.08 -4.31
N ASN A 69 5.81 3.27 -4.38
CA ASN A 69 6.15 4.38 -3.53
C ASN A 69 4.85 4.98 -2.97
N VAL A 70 4.73 4.99 -1.65
CA VAL A 70 3.57 5.52 -0.93
C VAL A 70 4.02 6.62 -0.01
N ILE A 71 3.45 7.81 -0.17
CA ILE A 71 3.74 8.99 0.64
C ILE A 71 2.49 9.33 1.45
N HIS A 72 2.60 9.28 2.77
CA HIS A 72 1.58 9.73 3.70
C HIS A 72 1.98 11.10 4.28
N ASP A 73 1.22 12.13 3.89
CA ASP A 73 1.28 13.44 4.52
C ASP A 73 0.19 13.49 5.59
N VAL A 74 0.59 13.28 6.85
CA VAL A 74 -0.34 13.24 7.98
C VAL A 74 -0.99 14.61 8.20
N ASN A 75 -0.24 15.68 7.99
CA ASN A 75 -0.69 17.05 8.21
C ASN A 75 -1.71 17.49 7.14
N ALA A 76 -1.48 17.10 5.88
CA ALA A 76 -2.44 17.32 4.81
C ALA A 76 -3.59 16.30 4.79
N SER A 77 -3.54 15.27 5.65
CA SER A 77 -4.50 14.16 5.68
C SER A 77 -4.66 13.50 4.31
N LYS A 78 -3.54 13.16 3.66
CA LYS A 78 -3.51 12.60 2.30
C LYS A 78 -2.46 11.50 2.15
N VAL A 79 -2.77 10.51 1.31
CA VAL A 79 -1.84 9.47 0.90
C VAL A 79 -1.73 9.42 -0.62
N ASN A 80 -0.52 9.61 -1.14
CA ASN A 80 -0.22 9.50 -2.57
C ASN A 80 0.40 8.14 -2.86
N VAL A 81 -0.10 7.46 -3.89
CA VAL A 81 0.36 6.15 -4.34
C VAL A 81 0.94 6.26 -5.73
N PHE A 82 2.23 5.96 -5.84
CA PHE A 82 2.97 5.90 -7.09
C PHE A 82 3.33 4.46 -7.41
N ILE A 83 3.09 4.06 -8.66
CA ILE A 83 3.52 2.77 -9.20
C ILE A 83 4.40 3.05 -10.41
N ASP A 84 5.60 2.47 -10.41
CA ASP A 84 6.61 2.67 -11.45
C ASP A 84 6.91 4.16 -11.72
N GLY A 85 6.92 4.96 -10.64
CA GLY A 85 7.20 6.40 -10.69
C GLY A 85 6.02 7.28 -11.13
N VAL A 86 4.88 6.69 -11.49
CA VAL A 86 3.69 7.43 -11.93
C VAL A 86 2.67 7.50 -10.80
N LEU A 87 2.16 8.70 -10.50
CA LEU A 87 1.07 8.89 -9.55
C LEU A 87 -0.19 8.16 -10.07
N LYS A 88 -0.67 7.17 -9.32
CA LYS A 88 -1.86 6.40 -9.67
C LYS A 88 -3.09 6.80 -8.87
N TYR A 89 -2.88 7.27 -7.64
CA TYR A 89 -3.99 7.59 -6.75
C TYR A 89 -3.59 8.57 -5.65
N GLU A 90 -4.48 9.50 -5.34
CA GLU A 90 -4.48 10.29 -4.10
C GLU A 90 -5.66 9.80 -3.25
N ALA A 91 -5.37 9.14 -2.13
CA ALA A 91 -6.38 8.71 -1.18
C ALA A 91 -6.49 9.74 -0.04
N PRO A 92 -7.71 9.94 0.51
CA PRO A 92 -7.85 10.69 1.74
C PRO A 92 -7.19 9.92 2.89
N GLY A 93 -6.60 10.66 3.83
CA GLY A 93 -6.29 10.15 5.16
C GLY A 93 -7.57 9.68 5.87
N GLN A 94 -7.44 8.74 6.79
CA GLN A 94 -8.59 8.21 7.54
C GLN A 94 -8.60 8.71 9.00
N GLY A 95 -7.93 9.83 9.27
CA GLY A 95 -7.67 10.30 10.64
C GLY A 95 -6.84 9.31 11.44
N GLY A 96 -6.83 9.47 12.76
CA GLY A 96 -6.01 8.70 13.68
C GLY A 96 -4.78 9.46 14.17
N THR A 97 -4.10 8.89 15.15
CA THR A 97 -2.96 9.51 15.84
C THR A 97 -1.71 8.63 15.83
N PHE A 98 -1.79 7.47 15.20
CA PHE A 98 -0.73 6.48 15.19
C PHE A 98 -0.76 5.68 13.89
N TYR A 99 0.35 5.72 13.16
CA TYR A 99 0.48 5.11 11.86
C TYR A 99 1.80 4.35 11.71
N TYR A 100 1.80 3.36 10.83
CA TYR A 100 3.01 2.69 10.37
C TYR A 100 2.75 2.01 9.02
N PHE A 101 3.81 1.85 8.22
CA PHE A 101 3.72 1.11 6.96
C PHE A 101 3.83 -0.40 7.19
N LYS A 102 3.13 -1.18 6.36
CA LYS A 102 3.27 -2.63 6.29
C LYS A 102 3.39 -3.06 4.83
N CYS A 103 4.19 -4.08 4.58
CA CYS A 103 4.26 -4.76 3.29
C CYS A 103 4.42 -6.27 3.51
N GLY A 104 3.99 -7.08 2.55
CA GLY A 104 3.98 -8.53 2.65
C GLY A 104 2.76 -9.09 1.95
N VAL A 105 2.26 -10.24 2.40
CA VAL A 105 1.02 -10.83 1.89
C VAL A 105 0.03 -11.00 3.03
N TYR A 106 -1.16 -10.42 2.90
CA TYR A 106 -2.21 -10.50 3.90
C TYR A 106 -3.53 -10.86 3.22
N ALA A 107 -4.02 -12.07 3.51
CA ALA A 107 -5.29 -12.58 3.02
C ALA A 107 -6.43 -11.58 3.27
N GLN A 108 -7.29 -11.41 2.27
CA GLN A 108 -8.53 -10.63 2.32
C GLN A 108 -9.69 -11.52 1.88
N ASN A 109 -10.83 -10.93 1.55
CA ASN A 109 -11.94 -11.68 0.98
C ASN A 109 -11.59 -12.18 -0.44
N ASN A 110 -12.00 -13.42 -0.74
CA ASN A 110 -11.81 -14.09 -2.03
C ASN A 110 -10.33 -14.30 -2.36
N ASP A 111 -9.56 -14.69 -1.35
CA ASP A 111 -8.15 -15.05 -1.49
C ASP A 111 -7.96 -16.37 -2.24
N SER A 112 -6.82 -16.47 -2.92
CA SER A 112 -6.37 -17.71 -3.54
C SER A 112 -5.78 -18.67 -2.51
N ASP A 113 -5.84 -19.99 -2.77
CA ASP A 113 -5.29 -21.01 -1.85
C ASP A 113 -3.79 -20.82 -1.57
N TYR A 114 -3.06 -20.34 -2.57
CA TYR A 114 -1.66 -19.95 -2.45
C TYR A 114 -1.52 -18.46 -2.74
N MET A 115 -0.81 -17.77 -1.84
CA MET A 115 -0.62 -16.34 -1.90
C MET A 115 0.84 -16.00 -1.62
N GLU A 116 1.44 -15.24 -2.51
CA GLU A 116 2.83 -14.83 -2.36
C GLU A 116 3.01 -13.36 -2.76
N SER A 117 3.89 -12.67 -2.02
CA SER A 117 4.47 -11.42 -2.49
C SER A 117 5.94 -11.43 -2.16
N ARG A 118 6.77 -10.97 -3.11
CA ARG A 118 8.22 -10.85 -2.94
C ARG A 118 8.58 -9.37 -2.92
N TRP A 119 9.57 -9.04 -2.10
CA TRP A 119 9.97 -7.67 -1.88
C TRP A 119 11.49 -7.53 -1.88
N LYS A 120 11.98 -6.41 -2.43
CA LYS A 120 13.38 -6.02 -2.35
C LYS A 120 13.52 -4.50 -2.25
N ASP A 121 14.69 -4.07 -1.77
CA ASP A 121 15.07 -2.65 -1.63
C ASP A 121 14.04 -1.81 -0.86
N ILE A 122 13.47 -2.38 0.21
CA ILE A 122 12.50 -1.67 1.07
C ILE A 122 13.20 -0.55 1.83
N LYS A 123 12.66 0.66 1.74
CA LYS A 123 13.14 1.87 2.42
C LYS A 123 11.96 2.63 2.99
N VAL A 124 12.19 3.25 4.14
CA VAL A 124 11.23 4.16 4.76
C VAL A 124 11.94 5.48 5.01
N PHE A 125 11.35 6.56 4.54
CA PHE A 125 11.88 7.91 4.69
C PHE A 125 10.91 8.77 5.48
N LYS A 126 11.47 9.75 6.19
CA LYS A 126 10.74 10.85 6.79
C LYS A 126 11.27 12.13 6.17
N LYS A 127 10.39 13.03 5.74
CA LYS A 127 10.80 14.37 5.31
C LYS A 127 11.35 15.11 6.53
N CYS A 128 12.62 15.48 6.48
CA CYS A 128 13.21 16.43 7.41
C CYS A 128 12.90 17.85 6.93
N ASN A 129 12.78 18.78 7.88
CA ASN A 129 12.75 20.21 7.59
C ASN A 129 14.13 20.70 7.18
#